data_AF-A0A6C0QRB7-F1
#
_entry.id   AF-A0A6C0QRB7-F1
#
_cell.length_a   1.000
_cell.length_b   1.000
_cell.length_c   1.000
_cell.angle_alpha   90.00
_cell.angle_beta   90.00
_cell.angle_gamma   90.00
#
_symmetry.space_group_name_H-M   'P 1'
#
loop_
_entity.id
_entity.type
_entity.pdbx_description
1 polymer ?
#
loop_
_entity_poly.entity_id
_entity_poly.type
_entity_poly.pdbx_seq_one_letter_code
_entity_poly.pdbx_strand_id
1 'polypeptide(L)' 'MKPNPWVWTKLAESKMPDRKAGEKVPIGFLIEGNEEYYPRPEWIQKGYVKRKE' A
#
# COMPACT_ATOMS: atom_id res chain seq x y z
N MET A 1 -9.32 -8.76 12.63
CA MET A 1 -8.30 -8.45 11.60
C MET A 1 -7.80 -7.04 11.83
N LYS A 2 -6.49 -6.81 11.75
CA LYS A 2 -5.92 -5.46 11.84
C LYS A 2 -6.31 -4.62 10.61
N PRO A 3 -6.47 -3.30 10.74
CA PRO A 3 -6.79 -2.42 9.63
C PRO A 3 -5.67 -2.38 8.59
N ASN A 4 -6.06 -2.18 7.34
CA ASN A 4 -5.17 -1.90 6.21
C ASN A 4 -5.66 -0.64 5.50
N PRO A 5 -5.13 0.53 5.88
CA PRO A 5 -5.52 1.81 5.27
C PRO A 5 -4.74 2.11 3.98
N TRP A 6 -3.86 1.22 3.51
CA TRP A 6 -2.94 1.53 2.42
C TRP A 6 -3.53 1.21 1.05
N VAL A 7 -3.42 2.17 0.15
CA VAL A 7 -3.85 2.05 -1.26
C VAL A 7 -2.70 2.34 -2.21
N TRP A 8 -2.77 1.75 -3.41
CA TRP A 8 -1.83 2.05 -4.48
C TRP A 8 -2.02 3.49 -5.00
N THR A 9 -0.92 4.12 -5.41
CA THR A 9 -0.94 5.43 -6.07
C THR A 9 -0.91 5.28 -7.59
N LYS A 10 -1.15 6.37 -8.33
CA LYS A 10 -0.97 6.41 -9.80
C LYS A 10 0.46 6.07 -10.22
N LEU A 11 1.44 6.38 -9.36
CA LEU A 11 2.84 6.05 -9.62
C LEU A 11 3.08 4.54 -9.56
N ALA A 12 2.45 3.84 -8.61
CA ALA A 12 2.49 2.38 -8.57
C ALA A 12 1.86 1.78 -9.83
N GLU A 13 0.67 2.25 -10.23
CA GLU A 13 -0.01 1.77 -11.44
C GLU A 13 0.83 2.00 -12.71
N SER A 14 1.48 3.15 -12.85
CA SER A 14 2.32 3.46 -14.01
C SER A 14 3.53 2.54 -14.15
N LYS A 15 4.08 2.05 -13.03
CA LYS A 15 5.23 1.13 -13.02
C LYS A 15 4.81 -0.33 -13.06
N MET A 16 3.67 -0.64 -12.46
CA MET A 16 3.13 -1.99 -12.25
C MET A 16 1.61 -1.93 -12.52
N PRO A 17 1.17 -2.20 -13.77
CA PRO A 17 -0.22 -1.99 -14.20
C PRO A 17 -1.28 -2.78 -13.43
N ASP A 18 -0.86 -3.84 -12.73
CA ASP A 18 -1.63 -4.66 -11.80
C ASP A 18 -1.99 -3.93 -10.49
N ARG A 19 -1.22 -2.89 -10.12
CA ARG A 19 -1.39 -2.12 -8.88
C ARG A 19 -2.24 -0.87 -9.12
N LYS A 20 -3.53 -1.09 -9.30
CA LYS A 20 -4.50 -0.05 -9.66
C LYS A 20 -4.63 1.05 -8.61
N ALA A 21 -4.50 2.31 -9.02
CA ALA A 21 -4.52 3.43 -8.10
C ALA A 21 -5.88 3.50 -7.35
N GLY A 22 -5.82 3.64 -6.03
CA GLY A 22 -6.99 3.68 -5.16
C GLY A 22 -7.48 2.32 -4.65
N GLU A 23 -7.04 1.21 -5.26
CA GLU A 23 -7.26 -0.14 -4.73
C GLU A 23 -6.42 -0.38 -3.47
N LYS A 24 -6.93 -1.20 -2.56
CA LYS A 24 -6.20 -1.59 -1.36
C LYS A 24 -4.97 -2.43 -1.73
N VAL A 25 -3.87 -2.18 -1.03
CA VAL A 25 -2.70 -3.06 -1.11
C VAL A 25 -3.09 -4.41 -0.50
N PRO A 26 -2.94 -5.55 -1.21
CA PRO A 26 -3.29 -6.85 -0.63
C PRO A 26 -2.46 -7.15 0.61
N ILE A 27 -3.08 -7.72 1.65
CA ILE A 27 -2.43 -7.95 2.96
C ILE A 27 -1.16 -8.82 2.83
N GLY A 28 -1.11 -9.76 1.87
CA GLY A 28 0.07 -10.59 1.61
C GLY A 28 1.32 -9.82 1.17
N PHE A 29 1.18 -8.54 0.79
CA PHE A 29 2.32 -7.65 0.49
C PHE A 29 2.73 -6.78 1.69
N LEU A 30 1.94 -6.78 2.77
CA LEU A 30 2.14 -5.93 3.94
C LEU A 30 2.76 -6.73 5.09
N ILE A 31 3.41 -5.99 5.99
CA ILE A 31 3.96 -6.51 7.23
C ILE A 31 2.90 -6.28 8.31
N GLU A 32 2.59 -7.33 9.07
CA GLU A 32 1.70 -7.21 10.20
C GLU A 32 2.38 -6.43 11.33
N GLY A 33 1.86 -5.24 11.66
CA GLY A 33 2.30 -4.43 12.80
C GLY A 33 1.44 -4.67 14.04
N ASN A 34 1.70 -3.89 15.10
CA ASN A 34 0.92 -3.99 16.34
C ASN A 34 -0.52 -3.47 16.16
N GLU A 35 -0.67 -2.29 15.55
CA GLU A 35 -1.97 -1.60 15.41
C GLU A 35 -2.59 -1.76 14.02
N GLU A 36 -1.79 -1.88 12.97
CA GLU A 36 -2.24 -1.99 11.58
C GLU A 36 -1.24 -2.80 10.73
N TYR A 37 -1.62 -3.05 9.47
CA TYR A 37 -0.69 -3.52 8.46
C TYR A 37 0.12 -2.38 7.85
N TYR A 38 1.43 -2.58 7.73
CA TYR A 38 2.34 -1.57 7.19
C TYR A 38 2.97 -2.04 5.88
N PRO A 39 3.07 -1.16 4.86
CA PRO A 39 3.85 -1.44 3.67
C PRO A 39 5.34 -1.36 3.98
N ARG A 40 6.16 -1.83 3.04
CA ARG A 40 7.61 -1.66 3.13
C ARG A 40 7.96 -0.15 3.15
N PRO A 41 8.87 0.30 4.02
CA PRO A 41 9.25 1.72 4.09
C PRO A 41 9.69 2.31 2.75
N GLU A 42 10.36 1.51 1.92
CA GLU A 42 10.78 1.91 0.58
C GLU A 42 9.60 2.31 -0.33
N TRP A 43 8.45 1.64 -0.22
CA TRP A 43 7.27 1.97 -1.02
C TRP A 43 6.62 3.28 -0.59
N ILE A 44 6.72 3.61 0.70
CA ILE A 44 6.28 4.89 1.24
C ILE A 44 7.21 5.99 0.69
N GLN A 45 8.53 5.79 0.83
CA GLN A 45 9.55 6.74 0.35
C GLN A 45 9.46 6.99 -1.17
N LYS A 46 9.21 5.93 -1.95
CA LYS A 46 9.03 6.03 -3.41
C LYS A 46 7.64 6.54 -3.82
N GLY A 47 6.71 6.74 -2.88
CA GLY A 47 5.36 7.23 -3.17
C GLY A 47 4.46 6.23 -3.91
N TYR A 48 4.75 4.93 -3.82
CA TYR A 48 3.94 3.87 -4.45
C TYR A 48 2.64 3.56 -3.69
N VAL A 49 2.62 3.87 -2.41
CA VAL A 49 1.47 3.66 -1.53
C VAL A 49 1.17 4.94 -0.77
N LYS A 50 -0.10 5.13 -0.42
CA LYS A 50 -0.54 6.19 0.49
C LYS A 50 -1.58 5.66 1.46
N ARG A 51 -1.72 6.31 2.62
CA ARG A 51 -2.88 6.07 3.49
C ARG A 51 -4.11 6.64 2.80
N LYS A 52 -5.18 5.84 2.79
CA LYS A 52 -6.54 6.31 2.57
C LYS A 52 -7.00 6.94 3.88
N GLU A 53 -7.26 8.25 3.84
CA GLU A 53 -7.91 8.98 4.94
C GLU A 53 -9.25 8.34 5.30
#